data_AF-A0A3A0CZU7-F1
#
_entry.id   AF-A0A3A0CZU7-F1
#
_cell.length_a   1.000
_cell.length_b   1.000
_cell.length_c   1.000
_cell.angle_alpha   90.00
_cell.angle_beta   90.00
_cell.angle_gamma   90.00
#
_symmetry.space_group_name_H-M   'P 1'
#
loop_
_entity.id
_entity.type
_entity.pdbx_description
1 polymer ?
#
loop_
_entity_poly.entity_id
_entity_poly.type
_entity_poly.pdbx_seq_one_letter_code
_entity_poly.pdbx_strand_id
1 'polypeptide(L)'
;MMAPNRGEVWLVDLGLAAKVRPCLVLSIPFQDEDRALITVVPHTTSPRSSRFEANVKTSFLRSGVFDAQSLISIPKAKLVRKLGSLSDQQIAVVEGFVRRWLGL
;
A
#
# COMPACT_ATOMS: atom_id res chain seq x y z
N MET A 1 -15.37 13.69 -5.64
CA MET A 1 -15.21 12.23 -5.51
C MET A 1 -14.14 11.95 -4.46
N MET A 2 -14.47 11.28 -3.35
CA MET A 2 -13.58 11.19 -2.18
C MET A 2 -12.21 10.59 -2.52
N ALA A 3 -11.13 11.19 -2.01
CA ALA A 3 -9.78 10.64 -2.08
C ALA A 3 -9.71 9.36 -1.22
N PRO A 4 -8.86 8.38 -1.58
CA PRO A 4 -8.64 7.22 -0.73
C PRO A 4 -8.04 7.67 0.61
N ASN A 5 -8.44 6.97 1.67
CA ASN A 5 -7.92 7.26 3.00
C ASN A 5 -6.67 6.45 3.28
N ARG A 6 -5.80 7.03 4.10
CA ARG A 6 -4.70 6.32 4.71
C ARG A 6 -5.19 5.06 5.42
N GLY A 7 -4.47 3.95 5.27
CA GLY A 7 -4.84 2.67 5.87
C GLY A 7 -5.78 1.81 5.02
N GLU A 8 -6.38 2.37 3.97
CA GLU A 8 -7.19 1.59 3.05
C GLU A 8 -6.32 0.69 2.18
N VAL A 9 -6.78 -0.54 1.96
CA VAL A 9 -6.18 -1.46 1.01
C VAL A 9 -7.03 -1.50 -0.25
N TRP A 10 -6.40 -1.23 -1.38
CA TRP A 10 -7.04 -1.16 -2.68
C TRP A 10 -6.44 -2.17 -3.64
N LEU A 11 -7.26 -2.73 -4.53
CA LEU A 11 -6.77 -3.36 -5.74
C LEU A 11 -6.32 -2.25 -6.70
N VAL A 12 -5.08 -2.33 -7.18
CA VAL A 12 -4.44 -1.28 -7.97
C VAL A 12 -3.91 -1.85 -9.27
N ASP A 13 -4.19 -1.17 -10.39
CA ASP A 13 -3.53 -1.41 -11.65
C ASP A 13 -2.20 -0.63 -11.71
N LEU A 14 -1.08 -1.33 -11.59
CA LEU A 14 0.25 -0.73 -11.66
C LEU A 14 0.83 -0.72 -13.09
N GLY A 15 0.04 -1.08 -14.11
CA GLY A 15 0.39 -1.01 -15.53
C GLY A 15 1.09 -2.25 -16.10
N LEU A 16 1.56 -2.12 -17.35
CA LEU A 16 2.02 -3.21 -18.23
C LEU A 16 3.09 -4.15 -17.64
N ALA A 17 3.86 -3.71 -16.64
CA ALA A 17 4.91 -4.52 -15.99
C ALA A 17 4.61 -4.89 -14.52
N ALA A 18 3.48 -4.45 -13.96
CA ALA A 18 3.14 -4.65 -12.56
C ALA A 18 1.67 -5.09 -12.41
N LYS A 19 1.52 -6.41 -12.19
CA LYS A 19 0.26 -7.13 -11.95
C LYS A 19 -0.74 -6.31 -11.12
N VAL A 20 -2.01 -6.32 -11.53
CA VAL A 20 -3.13 -5.79 -10.72
C VAL A 20 -3.09 -6.48 -9.35
N ARG A 21 -2.81 -5.72 -8.28
CA ARG A 21 -2.53 -6.30 -6.97
C ARG A 21 -3.01 -5.43 -5.81
N PRO A 22 -3.27 -6.03 -4.63
CA PRO A 22 -3.58 -5.26 -3.44
C PRO A 22 -2.42 -4.36 -3.05
N CYS A 23 -2.71 -3.10 -2.71
CA CYS A 23 -1.74 -2.15 -2.18
C CYS A 23 -2.37 -1.39 -1.00
N LEU A 24 -1.58 -1.16 0.04
CA LEU A 24 -1.94 -0.32 1.17
C LEU A 24 -1.70 1.15 0.82
N VAL A 25 -2.68 2.01 1.02
CA VAL A 25 -2.54 3.47 0.95
C VAL A 25 -1.83 3.96 2.21
N LEU A 26 -0.64 4.54 2.03
CA LEU A 26 0.19 5.02 3.14
C LEU A 26 0.23 6.55 3.26
N SER A 27 0.05 7.26 2.14
CA SER A 27 -0.08 8.72 2.15
C SER A 27 -1.37 9.17 2.82
N ILE A 28 -1.36 10.41 3.29
CA ILE A 28 -2.59 11.12 3.65
C ILE A 28 -3.41 11.45 2.37
N PRO A 29 -4.72 11.70 2.49
CA PRO A 29 -5.52 12.22 1.39
C PRO A 29 -4.92 13.53 0.84
N PHE A 30 -4.84 13.65 -0.48
CA PHE A 30 -4.46 14.89 -1.14
C PHE A 30 -5.60 15.91 -1.07
N GLN A 31 -5.25 17.19 -1.00
CA GLN A 31 -6.18 18.33 -1.07
C GLN A 31 -6.30 18.86 -2.50
N ASP A 32 -7.16 19.87 -2.73
CA ASP A 32 -7.41 20.40 -4.07
C ASP A 32 -6.19 21.13 -4.66
N GLU A 33 -5.32 21.67 -3.80
CA GLU A 33 -4.06 22.31 -4.18
C GLU A 33 -2.92 21.31 -4.45
N ASP A 34 -3.07 20.06 -3.98
CA ASP A 34 -2.06 19.02 -4.09
C ASP A 34 -2.08 18.33 -5.46
N ARG A 35 -0.98 17.64 -5.77
CA ARG A 35 -1.01 16.66 -6.86
C ARG A 35 -1.95 15.50 -6.47
N ALA A 36 -2.82 15.08 -7.39
CA ALA A 36 -3.71 13.93 -7.22
C ALA A 36 -2.98 12.56 -7.27
N LEU A 37 -1.99 12.41 -6.40
CA LEU A 37 -1.12 11.24 -6.23
C LEU A 37 -1.37 10.56 -4.89
N ILE A 38 -1.18 9.25 -4.87
CA ILE A 38 -1.32 8.42 -3.68
C ILE A 38 -0.07 7.55 -3.57
N THR A 39 0.57 7.56 -2.41
CA THR A 39 1.68 6.65 -2.11
C THR A 39 1.14 5.34 -1.55
N VAL A 40 1.50 4.23 -2.17
CA VAL A 40 1.05 2.90 -1.78
C VAL A 40 2.19 1.92 -1.55
N VAL A 41 1.98 0.94 -0.66
CA VAL A 41 2.86 -0.21 -0.43
C VAL A 41 2.18 -1.46 -0.98
N PRO A 42 2.74 -2.12 -2.01
CA PRO A 42 2.16 -3.33 -2.57
C PRO A 42 2.19 -4.54 -1.64
N HIS A 43 1.16 -5.37 -1.75
CA HIS A 43 1.11 -6.70 -1.13
C HIS A 43 1.52 -7.77 -2.13
N THR A 44 2.39 -8.70 -1.71
CA THR A 44 2.82 -9.87 -2.48
C THR A 44 2.50 -11.16 -1.73
N THR A 45 2.02 -12.17 -2.46
CA THR A 45 1.84 -13.54 -1.94
C THR A 45 3.07 -14.41 -2.19
N SER A 46 4.16 -13.82 -2.68
CA SER A 46 5.43 -14.49 -2.97
C SER A 46 6.55 -13.75 -2.24
N PRO A 47 6.63 -13.88 -0.90
CA PRO A 47 7.66 -13.22 -0.09
C PRO A 47 9.05 -13.73 -0.45
N ARG A 48 10.06 -12.87 -0.28
CA ARG A 48 11.48 -13.17 -0.50
C ARG A 48 12.26 -13.28 0.81
N SER A 49 11.58 -13.19 1.96
CA SER A 49 12.21 -13.15 3.29
C SER A 49 13.17 -11.97 3.46
N SER A 50 12.85 -10.84 2.82
CA SER A 50 13.61 -9.60 2.98
C SER A 50 13.30 -8.94 4.33
N ARG A 51 14.29 -8.24 4.92
CA ARG A 51 14.10 -7.46 6.17
C ARG A 51 13.13 -6.28 6.05
N PHE A 52 12.59 -6.06 4.85
CA PHE A 52 11.68 -4.99 4.47
C PHE A 52 10.25 -5.49 4.14
N GLU A 53 9.96 -6.76 4.44
CA GLU A 53 8.65 -7.37 4.22
C GLU A 53 7.83 -7.38 5.52
N ALA A 54 6.74 -6.62 5.53
CA ALA A 54 5.81 -6.53 6.66
C ALA A 54 4.73 -7.61 6.57
N ASN A 55 4.75 -8.58 7.47
CA ASN A 55 3.71 -9.60 7.58
C ASN A 55 2.54 -9.08 8.43
N VAL A 56 1.45 -8.70 7.76
CA VAL A 56 0.22 -8.21 8.40
C VAL A 56 -0.94 -9.12 8.01
N LYS A 57 -1.51 -9.82 8.99
CA LYS A 57 -2.67 -10.70 8.79
C LYS A 57 -3.94 -9.88 8.62
N THR A 58 -4.73 -10.19 7.60
CA THR A 58 -6.05 -9.59 7.36
C THR A 58 -7.05 -10.67 6.95
N SER A 59 -8.34 -10.41 7.10
CA SER A 59 -9.40 -11.32 6.66
C SER A 59 -9.71 -11.23 5.16
N PHE A 60 -9.28 -10.16 4.49
CA PHE A 60 -9.64 -9.85 3.10
C PHE A 60 -8.47 -10.03 2.10
N LEU A 61 -7.26 -10.34 2.57
CA LEU A 61 -6.12 -10.69 1.72
C LEU A 61 -5.72 -12.15 1.92
N ARG A 62 -5.12 -12.73 0.88
CA ARG A 62 -4.40 -14.00 0.99
C ARG A 62 -3.16 -13.80 1.86
N SER A 63 -2.66 -14.90 2.43
CA SER A 63 -1.37 -14.90 3.14
C SER A 63 -0.26 -14.33 2.25
N GLY A 64 0.53 -13.42 2.82
CA GLY A 64 1.55 -12.65 2.10
C GLY A 64 2.14 -11.55 2.96
N VAL A 65 2.86 -10.64 2.32
CA VAL A 65 3.56 -9.53 2.97
C VAL A 65 3.38 -8.24 2.19
N PHE A 66 3.39 -7.11 2.89
CA PHE A 66 3.57 -5.80 2.28
C PHE A 66 5.06 -5.54 2.06
N ASP A 67 5.45 -5.29 0.81
CA ASP A 67 6.85 -5.07 0.44
C ASP A 67 7.17 -3.58 0.44
N ALA A 68 7.86 -3.13 1.49
CA ALA A 68 8.23 -1.73 1.65
C ALA A 68 9.20 -1.23 0.56
N GLN A 69 9.97 -2.11 -0.08
CA GLN A 69 10.91 -1.72 -1.15
C GLN A 69 10.18 -1.39 -2.45
N SER A 70 8.96 -1.89 -2.61
CA SER A 70 8.07 -1.60 -3.74
C SER A 70 7.17 -0.38 -3.52
N LEU A 71 7.50 0.50 -2.55
CA LEU A 71 6.80 1.75 -2.29
C LEU A 71 6.74 2.61 -3.57
N ILE A 72 5.54 3.07 -3.94
CA ILE A 72 5.35 3.82 -5.18
C ILE A 72 4.23 4.85 -5.05
N SER A 73 4.41 6.01 -5.68
CA SER A 73 3.36 7.01 -5.87
C SER A 73 2.65 6.79 -7.21
N ILE A 74 1.33 6.75 -7.20
CA ILE A 74 0.49 6.52 -8.38
C ILE A 74 -0.63 7.55 -8.50
N PRO A 75 -1.14 7.82 -9.71
CA PRO A 75 -2.36 8.59 -9.88
C PRO A 75 -3.57 7.86 -9.29
N LYS A 76 -4.55 8.61 -8.76
CA LYS A 76 -5.82 8.05 -8.26
C LYS A 76 -6.55 7.17 -9.27
N ALA A 77 -6.45 7.47 -10.56
CA ALA A 77 -7.07 6.70 -11.63
C ALA A 77 -6.60 5.22 -11.70
N LYS A 78 -5.49 4.87 -11.04
CA LYS A 78 -4.98 3.50 -10.94
C LYS A 78 -5.66 2.65 -9.87
N LEU A 79 -6.46 3.27 -8.98
CA LEU A 79 -7.25 2.53 -8.00
C LEU A 79 -8.45 1.86 -8.68
N VAL A 80 -8.58 0.55 -8.50
CA VAL A 80 -9.65 -0.26 -9.12
C VAL A 80 -10.82 -0.46 -8.16
N ARG A 81 -10.56 -1.03 -6.97
CA ARG A 81 -11.58 -1.21 -5.93
C ARG A 81 -10.97 -1.28 -4.54
N LYS A 82 -11.68 -0.78 -3.53
CA LYS A 82 -11.32 -0.98 -2.13
C LYS A 82 -11.56 -2.44 -1.74
N LEU A 83 -10.61 -3.03 -1.01
CA LEU A 83 -10.68 -4.41 -0.49
C LEU A 83 -10.96 -4.43 1.01
N GLY A 84 -10.47 -3.43 1.74
CA GLY A 84 -10.62 -3.33 3.19
C GLY A 84 -9.81 -2.17 3.75
N SER A 85 -9.64 -2.15 5.07
CA SER A 85 -8.80 -1.21 5.78
C SER A 85 -7.99 -1.94 6.84
N LEU A 86 -6.75 -1.50 7.06
CA LEU A 86 -5.93 -1.92 8.18
C LEU A 86 -6.26 -1.08 9.42
N SER A 87 -6.09 -1.67 10.61
CA SER A 87 -6.11 -0.91 11.86
C SER A 87 -4.84 -0.07 12.03
N ASP A 88 -4.88 0.94 12.90
CA ASP A 88 -3.71 1.79 13.16
C ASP A 88 -2.47 1.00 13.58
N GLN A 89 -2.67 -0.05 14.38
CA GLN A 89 -1.57 -0.92 14.81
C GLN A 89 -0.97 -1.72 13.64
N GLN A 90 -1.79 -2.16 12.70
CA GLN A 90 -1.32 -2.84 11.49
C GLN A 90 -0.59 -1.87 10.55
N ILE A 91 -1.09 -0.63 10.42
CA ILE A 91 -0.44 0.41 9.61
C ILE A 91 0.93 0.76 10.21
N ALA A 92 1.02 0.91 11.53
CA ALA A 92 2.27 1.20 12.23
C ALA A 92 3.36 0.14 11.97
N VAL A 93 2.98 -1.14 11.85
CA VAL A 93 3.91 -2.20 11.43
C VAL A 93 4.45 -1.89 10.04
N VAL A 94 3.60 -1.69 9.03
CA VAL A 94 4.06 -1.42 7.65
C VAL A 94 4.92 -0.15 7.59
N GLU A 95 4.52 0.91 8.29
CA GLU A 95 5.34 2.12 8.38
C GLU A 95 6.73 1.86 8.96
N GLY A 96 6.84 1.02 10.00
CA GLY A 96 8.14 0.66 10.58
C GLY A 96 9.08 0.02 9.57
N PHE A 97 8.55 -0.82 8.67
CA PHE A 97 9.32 -1.40 7.57
C PHE A 97 9.67 -0.37 6.48
N VAL A 98 8.76 0.58 6.18
CA VAL A 98 9.02 1.69 5.24
C VAL A 98 10.07 2.65 5.78
N ARG A 99 10.00 3.03 7.06
CA ARG A 99 11.01 3.86 7.73
C ARG A 99 12.38 3.19 7.67
N ARG A 100 12.44 1.89 8.03
CA ARG A 100 13.67 1.10 7.91
C ARG A 100 14.22 1.08 6.47
N TRP A 101 13.35 0.94 5.47
CA TRP A 101 13.75 0.95 4.06
C TRP A 101 14.36 2.30 3.65
N LEU A 102 13.79 3.40 4.12
CA LEU A 102 14.22 4.77 3.81
C LEU A 102 15.34 5.29 4.72
N GLY A 103 15.77 4.53 5.74
CA GLY A 103 16.76 4.97 6.72
C GLY A 103 16.26 6.05 7.68
N LEU A 104 14.96 6.01 8.00
CA LEU A 104 14.25 6.93 8.89
C LEU A 104 13.88 6.29 10.23
#